data_AF-A0A3B8W666-F1
#
_entry.id   AF-A0A3B8W666-F1
#
_cell.length_a   1.000
_cell.length_b   1.000
_cell.length_c   1.000
_cell.angle_alpha   90.00
_cell.angle_beta   90.00
_cell.angle_gamma   90.00
#
_symmetry.space_group_name_H-M   'P 1'
#
loop_
_entity.id
_entity.type
_entity.pdbx_description
1 polymer ?
#
loop_
_entity_poly.entity_id
_entity_poly.type
_entity_poly.pdbx_seq_one_letter_code
_entity_poly.pdbx_strand_id
1 'polypeptide(L)'
;MQYGFTQSGDKIIKLNLYPHFSNPGITIGLEFEKSLGRTIKFSQATRIEYRTITSENPSDNFFGQQNLCLGYAVKYYPFRKQSGKKFQGVFVGIMPSYFVKVRSQYRYGPAIGIPAGYQFVLKSRLTLSLEYTVTFMQNVNNAIPPSNPSDRYFDLFKGFRIGYRF
;
A
#
# COMPACT_ATOMS: atom_id res chain seq x y z
N MET A 1 6.52 -24.65 19.56
CA MET A 1 6.87 -23.26 19.18
C MET A 1 5.62 -22.59 18.65
N GLN A 2 5.07 -21.63 19.39
CA GLN A 2 3.88 -20.89 18.99
C GLN A 2 4.37 -19.55 18.43
N TYR A 3 4.39 -19.38 17.11
CA TYR A 3 4.62 -18.08 16.47
C TYR A 3 3.35 -17.21 16.63
N GLY A 4 2.99 -16.91 17.87
CA GLY A 4 1.97 -15.94 18.19
C GLY A 4 2.60 -14.56 18.08
N PHE A 5 2.35 -13.85 16.98
CA PHE A 5 2.65 -12.42 16.89
C PHE A 5 1.90 -11.71 18.02
N THR A 6 2.57 -11.45 19.14
CA THR A 6 2.02 -10.79 20.32
C THR A 6 1.32 -9.50 19.92
N GLN A 7 0.01 -9.47 20.15
CA GLN A 7 -0.93 -8.45 19.72
C GLN A 7 -0.95 -7.26 20.70
N SER A 8 0.21 -6.69 21.01
CA SER A 8 0.36 -5.60 21.97
C SER A 8 1.19 -4.47 21.35
N GLY A 9 0.51 -3.41 20.92
CA GLY A 9 1.14 -2.22 20.37
C GLY A 9 0.10 -1.26 19.80
N ASP A 10 0.41 0.04 19.90
CA ASP A 10 -0.36 1.13 19.30
C ASP A 10 -0.80 0.82 17.88
N LYS A 11 -2.11 0.92 17.63
CA LYS A 11 -2.71 0.66 16.32
C LYS A 11 -3.02 1.99 15.64
N ILE A 12 -2.64 2.13 14.38
CA ILE A 12 -3.02 3.25 13.54
C ILE A 12 -3.97 2.73 12.48
N ILE A 13 -5.16 3.31 12.40
CA ILE A 13 -6.09 3.11 11.28
C ILE A 13 -5.91 4.30 10.34
N LYS A 14 -5.55 4.04 9.08
CA LYS A 14 -5.42 5.08 8.05
C LYS A 14 -6.49 4.93 6.99
N LEU A 15 -7.07 6.06 6.64
CA LEU A 15 -7.89 6.26 5.46
C LEU A 15 -7.00 6.84 4.37
N ASN A 16 -6.98 6.17 3.23
CA ASN A 16 -6.27 6.60 2.05
C ASN A 16 -7.30 7.18 1.10
N LEU A 17 -7.12 8.43 0.70
CA LEU A 17 -7.88 9.06 -0.37
C LEU A 17 -6.90 9.63 -1.35
N TYR A 18 -6.87 9.08 -2.56
CA TYR A 18 -5.96 9.57 -3.59
C TYR A 18 -6.68 9.86 -4.90
N PRO A 19 -6.78 11.14 -5.31
CA PRO A 19 -7.15 11.50 -6.67
C PRO A 19 -5.97 11.21 -7.61
N HIS A 20 -6.22 10.45 -8.67
CA HIS A 20 -5.28 10.23 -9.75
C HIS A 20 -5.42 11.39 -10.75
N PHE A 21 -4.47 12.32 -10.80
CA PHE A 21 -4.58 13.52 -11.65
C PHE A 21 -4.25 13.28 -13.12
N SER A 22 -3.33 12.35 -13.42
CA SER A 22 -2.98 12.00 -14.80
C SER A 22 -3.98 11.05 -15.46
N ASN A 23 -4.79 10.35 -14.67
CA ASN A 23 -5.88 9.48 -15.12
C ASN A 23 -7.01 9.62 -14.10
N PRO A 24 -8.05 10.42 -14.36
CA PRO A 24 -9.06 10.76 -13.35
C PRO A 24 -9.59 9.49 -12.68
N GLY A 25 -9.59 9.47 -11.36
CA GLY A 25 -9.89 8.29 -10.58
C GLY A 25 -9.65 8.52 -9.09
N ILE A 26 -10.14 7.60 -8.27
CA ILE A 26 -9.97 7.65 -6.82
C ILE A 26 -9.50 6.29 -6.29
N THR A 27 -8.52 6.32 -5.40
CA THR A 27 -8.21 5.18 -4.54
C THR A 27 -8.74 5.49 -3.14
N ILE A 28 -9.58 4.58 -2.64
CA ILE A 28 -10.03 4.58 -1.25
C ILE A 28 -9.41 3.36 -0.60
N GLY A 29 -8.79 3.54 0.56
CA GLY A 29 -8.17 2.42 1.24
C GLY A 29 -8.19 2.53 2.75
N LEU A 30 -8.09 1.36 3.39
CA LEU A 30 -7.94 1.19 4.82
C LEU A 30 -6.60 0.52 5.09
N GLU A 31 -5.82 1.10 6.01
CA GLU A 31 -4.57 0.52 6.51
C GLU A 31 -4.63 0.38 8.03
N PHE A 32 -4.34 -0.81 8.53
CA PHE A 32 -4.21 -1.12 9.95
C PHE A 32 -2.75 -1.38 10.28
N GLU A 33 -2.04 -0.35 10.74
CA GLU A 33 -0.62 -0.40 11.04
C GLU A 33 -0.35 -0.61 12.54
N LYS A 34 0.61 -1.49 12.87
CA LYS A 34 1.08 -1.76 14.24
C LYS A 34 2.59 -1.98 14.25
N SER A 35 3.22 -1.88 15.43
CA SER A 35 4.65 -2.20 15.58
C SER A 35 4.89 -3.69 15.37
N LEU A 36 6.04 -4.01 14.80
CA LEU A 36 6.54 -5.38 14.75
C LEU A 36 7.47 -5.62 15.94
N GLY A 37 6.99 -6.36 16.93
CA GLY A 37 7.73 -6.67 18.15
C GLY A 37 8.03 -5.43 19.01
N ARG A 38 9.11 -5.50 19.79
CA ARG A 38 9.58 -4.38 20.64
C ARG A 38 10.39 -3.34 19.86
N THR A 39 10.74 -3.63 18.60
CA THR A 39 11.63 -2.83 17.79
C THR A 39 10.86 -1.69 17.12
N ILE A 40 11.12 -0.46 17.56
CA ILE A 40 10.37 0.74 17.14
C ILE A 40 10.66 1.13 15.68
N LYS A 41 11.59 0.45 15.01
CA LYS A 41 11.98 0.70 13.62
C LYS A 41 11.14 -0.07 12.59
N PHE A 42 10.35 -1.06 13.02
CA PHE A 42 9.55 -1.87 12.11
C PHE A 42 8.07 -1.74 12.40
N SER A 43 7.26 -1.58 11.35
CA SER A 43 5.82 -1.71 11.40
C SER A 43 5.35 -2.82 10.47
N GLN A 44 4.17 -3.35 10.77
CA GLN A 44 3.41 -4.25 9.93
C GLN A 44 2.03 -3.64 9.72
N ALA A 45 1.49 -3.72 8.51
CA ALA A 45 0.23 -3.09 8.17
C ALA A 45 -0.63 -3.99 7.28
N THR A 46 -1.88 -4.24 7.65
CA THR A 46 -2.86 -4.86 6.75
C THR A 46 -3.53 -3.77 5.93
N ARG A 47 -3.66 -3.96 4.62
CA ARG A 47 -4.16 -2.97 3.67
C ARG A 47 -5.28 -3.55 2.82
N ILE A 48 -6.33 -2.76 2.65
CA ILE A 48 -7.41 -3.00 1.71
C ILE A 48 -7.54 -1.73 0.89
N GLU A 49 -7.30 -1.81 -0.41
CA GLU A 49 -7.31 -0.65 -1.30
C GLU A 49 -8.22 -0.93 -2.48
N TYR A 50 -9.26 -0.11 -2.62
CA TYR A 50 -10.15 -0.12 -3.76
C TYR A 50 -9.81 1.06 -4.68
N ARG A 51 -9.51 0.76 -5.93
CA ARG A 51 -9.16 1.74 -6.97
C ARG A 51 -10.27 1.78 -8.00
N THR A 52 -10.68 2.98 -8.39
CA THR A 52 -11.47 3.23 -9.57
C THR A 52 -10.79 4.27 -10.46
N ILE A 53 -10.72 4.01 -11.76
CA ILE A 53 -10.25 4.93 -12.79
C ILE A 53 -11.43 5.22 -13.70
N THR A 54 -11.71 6.50 -13.92
CA THR A 54 -12.84 7.00 -14.71
C THR A 54 -12.43 7.42 -16.12
N SER A 55 -11.24 7.05 -16.59
CA SER A 55 -10.79 7.37 -17.97
C SER A 55 -11.62 6.61 -19.01
N GLU A 56 -12.11 7.33 -20.02
CA GLU A 56 -12.84 6.78 -21.18
C GLU A 56 -11.93 5.95 -22.11
N ASN A 57 -10.62 6.22 -22.09
CA ASN A 57 -9.59 5.43 -22.77
C ASN A 57 -8.58 4.91 -21.75
N PRO A 58 -8.88 3.84 -21.00
CA PRO A 58 -7.86 3.17 -20.23
C PRO A 58 -6.84 2.62 -21.23
N SER A 59 -5.60 3.12 -21.20
CA SER A 59 -4.54 2.53 -22.03
C SER A 59 -4.39 1.04 -21.69
N ASP A 60 -3.95 0.20 -22.63
CA ASP A 60 -3.74 -1.24 -22.41
C ASP A 60 -2.73 -1.55 -21.29
N ASN A 61 -1.96 -0.54 -20.90
CA ASN A 61 -1.01 -0.55 -19.79
C ASN A 61 -1.64 -0.23 -18.43
N PHE A 62 -2.95 0.05 -18.37
CA PHE A 62 -3.62 0.36 -17.13
C PHE A 62 -4.11 -0.89 -16.40
N PHE A 63 -3.76 -0.92 -15.12
CA PHE A 63 -4.31 -1.86 -14.16
C PHE A 63 -5.79 -1.54 -13.98
N GLY A 64 -6.68 -2.27 -14.69
CA GLY A 64 -8.16 -2.22 -14.75
C GLY A 64 -8.94 -1.02 -14.20
N GLN A 65 -10.07 -0.66 -14.83
CA GLN A 65 -10.91 0.47 -14.36
C GLN A 65 -11.34 0.35 -12.90
N GLN A 66 -11.48 -0.88 -12.37
CA GLN A 66 -11.76 -1.13 -10.96
C GLN A 66 -10.89 -2.27 -10.44
N ASN A 67 -10.22 -2.06 -9.31
CA ASN A 67 -9.36 -3.08 -8.70
C ASN A 67 -9.44 -3.04 -7.18
N LEU A 68 -9.56 -4.24 -6.59
CA LEU A 68 -9.44 -4.45 -5.16
C LEU A 68 -8.08 -5.10 -4.86
N CYS A 69 -7.26 -4.43 -4.09
CA CYS A 69 -5.96 -4.89 -3.63
C CYS A 69 -6.05 -5.24 -2.15
N LEU A 70 -5.66 -6.46 -1.80
CA LEU A 70 -5.44 -6.91 -0.43
C LEU A 70 -3.93 -7.03 -0.22
N GLY A 71 -3.39 -6.29 0.74
CA GLY A 71 -1.95 -6.21 0.95
C GLY A 71 -1.55 -6.39 2.41
N TYR A 72 -0.35 -6.92 2.62
CA TYR A 72 0.29 -6.92 3.93
C TYR A 72 1.65 -6.25 3.82
N ALA A 73 1.80 -5.05 4.38
CA ALA A 73 3.02 -4.28 4.32
C ALA A 73 3.89 -4.51 5.56
N VAL A 74 5.20 -4.65 5.38
CA VAL A 74 6.19 -4.51 6.44
C VAL A 74 7.04 -3.31 6.10
N LYS A 75 7.12 -2.33 7.01
CA LYS A 75 7.86 -1.08 6.79
C LYS A 75 8.99 -0.95 7.80
N TYR A 76 10.09 -0.41 7.31
CA TYR A 76 11.28 -0.07 8.06
C TYR A 76 11.46 1.45 8.06
N TYR A 77 11.74 2.02 9.23
CA TYR A 77 11.94 3.46 9.45
C TYR A 77 13.43 3.74 9.75
N PRO A 78 14.30 3.88 8.73
CA PRO A 78 15.73 4.09 8.94
C PRO A 78 16.03 5.41 9.65
N PHE A 79 15.30 6.48 9.29
CA PHE A 79 15.52 7.84 9.79
C PHE A 79 14.31 8.31 10.58
N ARG A 80 14.23 7.87 11.83
CA ARG A 80 13.17 8.26 12.76
C ARG A 80 13.54 9.57 13.47
N LYS A 81 12.61 10.52 13.54
CA LYS A 81 12.78 11.69 14.44
C LYS A 81 12.76 11.21 15.89
N GLN A 82 13.71 11.67 16.71
CA GLN A 82 13.87 11.36 18.15
C GLN A 82 12.71 11.84 19.06
N SER A 83 11.50 12.02 18.54
CA SER A 83 10.37 12.62 19.26
C SER A 83 9.61 11.64 20.17
N GLY A 84 10.12 10.44 20.45
CA GLY A 84 9.40 9.41 21.22
C GLY A 84 8.16 8.82 20.52
N LYS A 85 7.66 9.45 19.45
CA LYS A 85 6.46 9.04 18.68
C LYS A 85 6.75 7.84 17.78
N LYS A 86 5.99 6.76 17.91
CA LYS A 86 6.14 5.56 17.06
C LYS A 86 5.78 5.91 15.61
N PHE A 87 6.54 5.35 14.65
CA PHE A 87 6.32 5.49 13.19
C PHE A 87 6.41 6.91 12.61
N GLN A 88 7.22 7.79 13.18
CA GLN A 88 7.48 9.11 12.61
C GLN A 88 8.84 9.15 11.90
N GLY A 89 8.84 9.40 10.59
CA GLY A 89 10.05 9.50 9.79
C GLY A 89 9.90 8.97 8.37
N VAL A 90 11.03 8.89 7.66
CA VAL A 90 11.13 8.22 6.36
C VAL A 90 10.95 6.72 6.57
N PHE A 91 10.20 6.06 5.68
CA PHE A 91 10.05 4.63 5.65
C PHE A 91 10.25 4.05 4.25
N VAL A 92 10.65 2.79 4.23
CA VAL A 92 10.66 1.89 3.06
C VAL A 92 10.09 0.54 3.49
N GLY A 93 9.50 -0.22 2.59
CA GLY A 93 8.90 -1.49 2.95
C GLY A 93 8.71 -2.44 1.79
N ILE A 94 8.17 -3.60 2.14
CA ILE A 94 7.71 -4.62 1.20
C ILE A 94 6.23 -4.90 1.48
N MET A 95 5.46 -5.12 0.43
CA MET A 95 4.02 -5.33 0.51
C MET A 95 3.61 -6.47 -0.42
N PRO A 96 3.76 -7.74 -0.02
CA PRO A 96 3.02 -8.81 -0.68
C PRO A 96 1.54 -8.44 -0.75
N SER A 97 0.97 -8.53 -1.94
CA SER A 97 -0.42 -8.21 -2.19
C SER A 97 -1.06 -9.17 -3.18
N TYR A 98 -2.39 -9.18 -3.17
CA TYR A 98 -3.20 -9.93 -4.10
C TYR A 98 -4.26 -9.00 -4.68
N PHE A 99 -4.30 -8.93 -6.01
CA PHE A 99 -5.34 -8.20 -6.72
C PHE A 99 -6.49 -9.15 -6.99
N VAL A 100 -7.65 -8.82 -6.43
CA VAL A 100 -8.87 -9.61 -6.57
C VAL A 100 -9.52 -9.26 -7.90
N LYS A 101 -9.99 -10.28 -8.61
CA LYS A 101 -10.75 -10.13 -9.85
C LYS A 101 -12.07 -9.41 -9.56
N VAL A 102 -12.20 -8.18 -10.04
CA VAL A 102 -13.45 -7.40 -9.98
C VAL A 102 -14.00 -7.29 -11.40
N ARG A 103 -14.90 -8.20 -11.82
CA ARG A 103 -15.33 -8.38 -13.23
C ARG A 103 -14.28 -9.07 -14.12
N SER A 104 -14.72 -9.59 -15.27
CA SER A 104 -14.01 -10.57 -16.10
C SER A 104 -12.76 -10.06 -16.85
N GLN A 105 -12.57 -8.75 -16.99
CA GLN A 105 -11.62 -8.16 -17.94
C GLN A 105 -10.29 -7.65 -17.35
N TYR A 106 -10.07 -7.76 -16.03
CA TYR A 106 -8.93 -7.09 -15.39
C TYR A 106 -7.83 -8.05 -14.96
N ARG A 107 -6.59 -7.51 -14.94
CA ARG A 107 -5.41 -8.19 -14.45
C ARG A 107 -5.57 -8.41 -12.93
N TYR A 108 -5.56 -9.66 -12.49
CA TYR A 108 -5.65 -10.06 -11.08
C TYR A 108 -4.46 -10.95 -10.75
N GLY A 109 -4.31 -11.33 -9.47
CA GLY A 109 -3.28 -12.27 -9.04
C GLY A 109 -2.26 -11.70 -8.06
N PRO A 110 -1.20 -12.46 -7.78
CA PRO A 110 -0.19 -12.10 -6.79
C PRO A 110 0.69 -10.95 -7.27
N ALA A 111 1.02 -10.07 -6.33
CA ALA A 111 1.86 -8.92 -6.56
C ALA A 111 2.75 -8.64 -5.34
N ILE A 112 3.78 -7.83 -5.57
CA ILE A 112 4.67 -7.31 -4.54
C ILE A 112 4.75 -5.80 -4.74
N GLY A 113 4.35 -5.04 -3.73
CA GLY A 113 4.56 -3.59 -3.66
C GLY A 113 5.83 -3.24 -2.88
N ILE A 114 6.49 -2.16 -3.28
CA ILE A 114 7.59 -1.54 -2.54
C ILE A 114 7.13 -0.14 -2.12
N PRO A 115 6.48 0.00 -0.95
CA PRO A 115 6.09 1.29 -0.41
C PRO A 115 7.29 2.04 0.15
N ALA A 116 7.42 3.32 -0.18
CA ALA A 116 8.38 4.24 0.39
C ALA A 116 7.70 5.59 0.63
N GLY A 117 8.10 6.31 1.67
CA GLY A 117 7.44 7.55 2.00
C GLY A 117 7.92 8.20 3.27
N TYR A 118 7.13 9.16 3.74
CA TYR A 118 7.35 9.83 5.00
C TYR A 118 6.06 9.84 5.81
N GLN A 119 6.17 9.49 7.09
CA GLN A 119 5.07 9.52 8.04
C GLN A 119 5.32 10.57 9.11
N PHE A 120 4.36 11.47 9.26
CA PHE A 120 4.32 12.51 10.26
C PHE A 120 3.23 12.21 11.28
N VAL A 121 3.54 12.36 12.57
CA VAL A 121 2.56 12.17 13.64
C VAL A 121 2.24 13.53 14.27
N LEU A 122 1.06 14.05 13.92
CA LEU A 122 0.52 15.31 14.38
C LEU A 122 -0.17 15.07 15.74
N LYS A 123 0.32 15.72 16.80
CA LYS A 123 0.00 15.36 18.21
C LYS A 123 0.33 13.88 18.50
N SER A 124 -0.32 13.23 19.48
CA SER A 124 -0.12 11.80 19.80
C SER A 124 -1.05 10.86 19.05
N ARG A 125 -2.07 11.39 18.35
CA ARG A 125 -3.17 10.60 17.76
C ARG A 125 -3.33 10.73 16.26
N LEU A 126 -3.09 11.89 15.65
CA LEU A 126 -3.28 12.06 14.21
C LEU A 126 -1.97 11.72 13.47
N THR A 127 -2.08 11.02 12.36
CA THR A 127 -0.95 10.64 11.51
C THR A 127 -1.23 11.07 10.08
N LEU A 128 -0.26 11.67 9.43
CA LEU A 128 -0.27 12.01 8.01
C LEU A 128 0.89 11.27 7.37
N SER A 129 0.67 10.59 6.25
CA SER A 129 1.76 9.98 5.50
C SER A 129 1.64 10.30 4.02
N LEU A 130 2.77 10.68 3.44
CA LEU A 130 2.96 10.73 2.00
C LEU A 130 3.66 9.43 1.60
N GLU A 131 3.04 8.65 0.74
CA GLU A 131 3.54 7.35 0.33
C GLU A 131 3.54 7.21 -1.18
N TYR A 132 4.60 6.60 -1.70
CA TYR A 132 4.69 6.11 -3.05
C TYR A 132 4.97 4.60 -3.02
N THR A 133 4.23 3.83 -3.81
CA THR A 133 4.38 2.38 -3.92
C THR A 133 4.48 2.00 -5.39
N VAL A 134 5.62 1.39 -5.73
CA VAL A 134 5.82 0.69 -6.99
C VAL A 134 5.33 -0.74 -6.80
N THR A 135 4.48 -1.25 -7.70
CA THR A 135 3.95 -2.62 -7.58
C THR A 135 4.34 -3.47 -8.77
N PHE A 136 4.84 -4.66 -8.46
CA PHE A 136 5.22 -5.70 -9.38
C PHE A 136 4.13 -6.75 -9.37
N MET A 137 3.51 -7.03 -10.52
CA MET A 137 2.48 -8.07 -10.61
C MET A 137 2.74 -8.99 -11.78
N GLN A 138 2.57 -10.29 -11.54
CA GLN A 138 2.50 -11.27 -12.61
C GLN A 138 1.04 -11.41 -13.04
N ASN A 139 0.72 -11.02 -14.27
CA ASN A 139 -0.62 -11.20 -14.82
C ASN A 139 -0.90 -12.71 -15.03
N VAL A 140 -1.85 -13.28 -14.29
CA VAL A 140 -2.21 -14.70 -14.39
C VAL A 140 -3.10 -15.04 -15.61
N ASN A 141 -3.59 -14.05 -16.35
CA ASN A 141 -4.37 -14.29 -17.58
C ASN A 141 -3.52 -14.70 -18.79
N ASN A 142 -2.20 -14.45 -18.78
CA ASN A 142 -1.31 -14.85 -19.86
C ASN A 142 -0.50 -16.09 -19.44
N ALA A 143 -0.75 -17.22 -20.09
CA ALA A 143 0.03 -18.46 -19.91
C ALA A 143 1.50 -18.30 -20.37
N ILE A 144 1.77 -17.28 -21.20
CA ILE A 144 3.09 -16.92 -21.68
C ILE A 144 3.62 -15.77 -20.82
N PRO A 145 4.79 -15.91 -20.16
CA PRO A 145 5.40 -14.80 -19.44
C PRO A 145 5.58 -13.63 -20.42
N PRO A 146 5.11 -12.41 -20.09
CA PRO A 146 5.17 -11.32 -21.04
C PRO A 146 6.63 -11.09 -21.46
N SER A 147 6.83 -10.97 -22.76
CA SER A 147 8.13 -10.76 -23.42
C SER A 147 8.70 -9.39 -23.11
N ASN A 148 7.86 -8.43 -22.70
CA ASN A 148 8.26 -7.08 -22.36
C ASN A 148 8.22 -6.86 -20.82
N PRO A 149 9.33 -6.48 -20.17
CA PRO A 149 9.36 -6.23 -18.74
C PRO A 149 8.36 -5.17 -18.27
N SER A 150 8.07 -4.16 -19.12
CA SER A 150 7.06 -3.12 -18.88
C SER A 150 5.66 -3.66 -18.56
N ASP A 151 5.34 -4.87 -19.00
CA ASP A 151 4.03 -5.49 -18.76
C ASP A 151 3.87 -6.08 -17.36
N ARG A 152 4.95 -6.07 -16.56
CA ARG A 152 5.01 -6.55 -15.17
C ARG A 152 5.09 -5.41 -14.15
N TYR A 153 5.43 -4.20 -14.60
CA TYR A 153 5.64 -3.04 -13.76
C TYR A 153 4.46 -2.09 -13.85
N PHE A 154 3.81 -1.82 -12.72
CA PHE A 154 2.75 -0.81 -12.65
C PHE A 154 3.02 0.14 -11.48
N ASP A 155 3.10 1.42 -11.81
CA ASP A 155 2.99 2.50 -10.84
C ASP A 155 1.58 2.51 -10.28
N LEU A 156 1.42 1.97 -9.07
CA LEU A 156 0.09 1.68 -8.56
C LEU A 156 -0.37 2.66 -7.47
N PHE A 157 0.54 3.22 -6.65
CA PHE A 157 0.09 4.10 -5.56
C PHE A 157 1.04 5.28 -5.31
N LYS A 158 0.76 6.45 -5.88
CA LYS A 158 1.21 7.73 -5.29
C LYS A 158 0.07 8.19 -4.38
N GLY A 159 0.31 8.67 -3.16
CA GLY A 159 -0.81 9.20 -2.39
C GLY A 159 -0.55 9.74 -1.00
N PHE A 160 -1.50 10.60 -0.59
CA PHE A 160 -1.63 11.08 0.77
C PHE A 160 -2.55 10.15 1.56
N ARG A 161 -2.12 9.81 2.77
CA ARG A 161 -2.86 8.95 3.70
C ARG A 161 -3.03 9.70 5.01
N ILE A 162 -4.23 9.68 5.55
CA ILE A 162 -4.56 10.32 6.84
C ILE A 162 -4.99 9.21 7.79
N GLY A 163 -4.44 9.17 8.99
CA GLY A 163 -4.74 8.14 9.96
C GLY A 163 -4.92 8.64 11.37
N TYR A 164 -5.65 7.85 12.15
CA TYR A 164 -5.91 8.07 13.55
C TYR A 164 -5.37 6.89 14.37
N ARG A 165 -4.65 7.21 15.43
CA ARG A 165 -4.08 6.27 16.40
C ARG A 165 -5.00 6.20 17.61
N PHE A 166 -5.39 4.97 17.96
CA PHE A 166 -6.19 4.65 19.13
C PHE A 166 -5.28 4.25 20.29
#